data_AF-A0A815U2S2-F1
#
_entry.id   AF-A0A815U2S2-F1
#
_cell.length_a   1.000
_cell.length_b   1.000
_cell.length_c   1.000
_cell.angle_alpha   90.00
_cell.angle_beta   90.00
_cell.angle_gamma   90.00
#
_symmetry.space_group_name_H-M   'P 1'
#
loop_
_entity.id
_entity.type
_entity.pdbx_description
1 polymer ?
#
loop_
_entity_poly.entity_id
_entity_poly.type
_entity_poly.pdbx_seq_one_letter_code
_entity_poly.pdbx_strand_id
1 'polypeptide(L)'
;MVIKRYDDRARNHQMNDQTTASQADQGLKKTRTGRKSPKFPIELWNVYDRVSENLPRTNNSIEGWHNAFAQRVSIAHPTINKLTDKIRTEQSKFELDIALIRLGQQPEAKKNNLSKNRR
;
A
#
# COMPACT_ATOMS: atom_id res chain seq x y z
N MET A 1 -7.47 -22.46 -4.52
CA MET A 1 -6.61 -21.36 -4.01
C MET A 1 -5.74 -21.97 -2.92
N VAL A 2 -4.47 -22.26 -3.21
CA VAL A 2 -3.61 -23.11 -2.37
C VAL A 2 -2.83 -22.26 -1.37
N ILE A 3 -3.09 -22.46 -0.09
CA ILE A 3 -2.28 -21.97 1.02
C ILE A 3 -1.08 -22.93 1.14
N LYS A 4 0.11 -22.51 0.72
CA LYS A 4 1.34 -23.23 1.09
C LYS A 4 1.83 -22.69 2.42
N ARG A 5 1.56 -23.50 3.46
CA ARG A 5 2.24 -23.49 4.76
C ARG A 5 3.73 -23.70 4.52
N TYR A 6 4.58 -22.92 5.18
CA TYR A 6 6.02 -23.19 5.25
C TYR A 6 6.25 -24.19 6.38
N ASP A 7 6.84 -25.35 6.05
CA ASP A 7 7.25 -26.38 7.01
C ASP A 7 8.71 -26.17 7.41
N ASP A 8 8.93 -25.99 8.72
CA ASP A 8 10.22 -26.06 9.40
C ASP A 8 10.61 -27.53 9.61
N ARG A 9 11.56 -28.06 8.82
CA ARG A 9 12.24 -29.32 9.16
C ARG A 9 13.56 -29.51 8.40
N ALA A 10 14.69 -29.30 9.06
CA ALA A 10 15.80 -30.26 9.09
C ALA A 10 16.96 -29.73 9.96
N ARG A 11 17.38 -30.58 10.89
CA ARG A 11 18.41 -30.38 11.91
C ARG A 11 19.48 -31.47 11.69
N ASN A 12 20.76 -31.08 11.77
CA ASN A 12 21.98 -31.87 12.08
C ASN A 12 22.56 -32.88 11.07
N HIS A 13 23.82 -32.66 10.63
CA HIS A 13 24.97 -33.52 10.97
C HIS A 13 26.31 -32.96 10.43
N GLN A 14 27.36 -33.10 11.23
CA GLN A 14 28.73 -32.62 11.04
C GLN A 14 29.65 -33.82 10.79
N MET A 15 30.50 -33.79 9.76
CA MET A 15 31.72 -34.61 9.64
C MET A 15 32.70 -33.90 8.69
N ASN A 16 33.98 -33.95 9.07
CA ASN A 16 35.14 -33.31 8.44
C ASN A 16 35.74 -34.22 7.36
N ASP A 17 36.30 -33.66 6.29
CA ASP A 17 37.41 -34.27 5.53
C ASP A 17 38.31 -33.18 4.94
N GLN A 18 39.61 -33.27 5.24
CA GLN A 18 40.67 -32.47 4.62
C GLN A 18 41.11 -33.16 3.32
N THR A 19 41.20 -32.41 2.22
CA THR A 19 41.96 -32.83 1.02
C THR A 19 42.67 -31.61 0.42
N THR A 20 43.96 -31.78 0.20
CA THR A 20 44.95 -30.80 -0.24
C THR A 20 44.77 -30.40 -1.71
N ALA A 21 45.10 -29.12 -1.95
CA ALA A 21 45.10 -28.35 -3.18
C ALA A 21 45.26 -29.08 -4.52
N SER A 22 44.41 -28.73 -5.49
CA SER A 22 44.80 -28.59 -6.89
C SER A 22 43.73 -27.84 -7.70
N GLN A 23 44.20 -26.86 -8.47
CA GLN A 23 43.57 -26.30 -9.68
C GLN A 23 42.46 -25.25 -9.50
N ALA A 24 42.86 -24.00 -9.78
CA ALA A 24 41.99 -22.94 -10.22
C ALA A 24 41.39 -23.27 -11.59
N ASP A 25 40.06 -23.18 -11.75
CA ASP A 25 39.47 -22.61 -12.96
C ASP A 25 38.01 -22.17 -12.76
N GLN A 26 37.80 -20.89 -13.04
CA GLN A 26 36.60 -20.23 -13.53
C GLN A 26 35.20 -20.56 -12.96
N GLY A 27 34.69 -19.57 -12.22
CA GLY A 27 33.26 -19.36 -12.07
C GLY A 27 32.92 -18.32 -11.00
N LEU A 28 33.54 -17.14 -11.02
CA LEU A 28 33.10 -16.04 -10.16
C LEU A 28 31.66 -15.69 -10.55
N LYS A 29 30.68 -16.25 -9.83
CA LYS A 29 29.29 -15.80 -9.96
C LYS A 29 29.32 -14.32 -9.58
N LYS A 30 29.15 -13.46 -10.59
CA LYS A 30 29.14 -12.01 -10.43
C LYS A 30 27.94 -11.65 -9.56
N THR A 31 28.10 -11.71 -8.24
CA THR A 31 27.13 -11.20 -7.30
C THR A 31 27.00 -9.73 -7.63
N ARG A 32 25.78 -9.32 -8.04
CA ARG A 32 25.45 -7.92 -8.29
C ARG A 32 26.03 -7.12 -7.12
N THR A 33 27.00 -6.26 -7.42
CA THR A 33 27.65 -5.35 -6.46
C THR A 33 26.64 -4.91 -5.42
N GLY A 34 26.94 -5.22 -4.15
CA GLY A 34 26.03 -5.03 -3.02
C GLY A 34 25.39 -3.65 -3.08
N ARG A 35 24.06 -3.60 -2.89
CA ARG A 35 23.30 -2.36 -2.88
C ARG A 35 23.91 -1.47 -1.79
N LYS A 36 24.38 -0.27 -2.17
CA LYS A 36 24.88 0.70 -1.19
C LYS A 36 23.79 0.97 -0.15
N SER A 37 24.17 1.02 1.12
CA SER A 37 23.27 1.38 2.20
C SER A 37 22.62 2.73 1.91
N PRO A 38 21.32 2.89 2.19
CA PRO A 38 20.63 4.15 1.96
C PRO A 38 21.22 5.26 2.83
N LYS A 39 21.19 6.50 2.32
CA LYS A 39 21.69 7.68 3.05
C LYS A 39 20.85 8.00 4.29
N PHE A 40 19.58 7.59 4.27
CA PHE A 40 18.63 7.80 5.36
C PHE A 40 18.13 6.45 5.85
N PRO A 41 17.83 6.32 7.17
CA PRO A 41 17.15 5.17 7.73
C PRO A 41 15.89 4.83 6.93
N ILE A 42 15.63 3.54 6.73
CA ILE A 42 14.52 3.07 5.90
C ILE A 42 13.19 3.44 6.56
N GLU A 43 13.16 3.54 7.89
CA GLU A 43 12.03 3.96 8.72
C GLU A 43 11.50 5.36 8.36
N LEU A 44 12.33 6.21 7.76
CA LEU A 44 11.92 7.55 7.32
C LEU A 44 11.29 7.56 5.93
N TRP A 45 11.26 6.43 5.23
CA TRP A 45 10.74 6.38 3.88
C TRP A 45 9.21 6.38 3.94
N ASN A 46 8.59 7.15 3.06
CA ASN A 46 7.13 7.25 2.93
C ASN A 46 6.40 5.91 2.69
N VAL A 47 7.14 4.86 2.30
CA VAL A 47 6.63 3.52 1.99
C VAL A 47 6.95 2.50 3.10
N TYR A 48 7.72 2.88 4.11
CA TYR A 48 8.17 1.95 5.16
C TYR A 48 7.00 1.27 5.85
N ASP A 49 6.09 2.06 6.42
CA ASP A 49 4.91 1.54 7.12
C ASP A 49 4.02 0.70 6.20
N ARG A 50 3.91 1.08 4.92
CA ARG A 50 3.15 0.31 3.94
C ARG A 50 3.74 -1.08 3.72
N VAL A 51 5.06 -1.20 3.69
CA VAL A 51 5.76 -2.47 3.50
C VAL A 51 5.72 -3.30 4.78
N SER A 52 5.93 -2.69 5.94
CA SER A 52 5.89 -3.39 7.23
C SER A 52 4.50 -3.93 7.57
N GLU A 53 3.44 -3.16 7.27
CA GLU A 53 2.05 -3.53 7.54
C GLU A 53 1.38 -4.33 6.40
N ASN A 54 2.13 -4.68 5.33
CA ASN A 54 1.60 -5.36 4.14
C ASN A 54 0.38 -4.65 3.50
N LEU A 55 0.38 -3.31 3.49
CA LEU A 55 -0.70 -2.52 2.90
C LEU A 55 -0.69 -2.58 1.36
N PRO A 56 -1.83 -2.32 0.70
CA PRO A 56 -1.90 -2.22 -0.75
C PRO A 56 -0.89 -1.21 -1.32
N ARG A 57 -0.18 -1.63 -2.38
CA ARG A 57 0.83 -0.81 -3.06
C ARG A 57 0.24 0.37 -3.84
N THR A 58 -1.01 0.28 -4.26
CA THR A 58 -1.69 1.29 -5.11
C THR A 58 -2.47 2.28 -4.26
N ASN A 59 -2.44 3.56 -4.64
CA ASN A 59 -3.14 4.68 -4.02
C ASN A 59 -4.50 4.99 -4.69
N ASN A 60 -5.03 4.10 -5.55
CA ASN A 60 -6.25 4.31 -6.33
C ASN A 60 -7.46 4.79 -5.51
N SER A 61 -7.64 4.28 -4.28
CA SER A 61 -8.72 4.70 -3.40
C SER A 61 -8.58 6.16 -2.95
N ILE A 62 -7.35 6.58 -2.67
CA ILE A 62 -7.01 7.96 -2.28
C ILE A 62 -7.18 8.89 -3.48
N GLU A 63 -6.72 8.48 -4.66
CA GLU A 63 -6.91 9.23 -5.91
C GLU A 63 -8.40 9.39 -6.24
N GLY A 64 -9.18 8.31 -6.10
CA GLY A 64 -10.63 8.34 -6.26
C GLY A 64 -11.29 9.30 -5.28
N TRP A 65 -10.86 9.30 -4.01
CA TRP A 65 -11.35 10.23 -3.01
C TRP A 65 -11.00 11.69 -3.33
N HIS A 66 -9.75 11.97 -3.75
CA HIS A 66 -9.33 13.31 -4.18
C HIS A 66 -10.15 13.81 -5.36
N ASN A 67 -10.38 12.97 -6.36
CA ASN A 67 -11.20 13.32 -7.52
C ASN A 67 -12.65 13.64 -7.11
N ALA A 68 -13.27 12.81 -6.26
CA ALA A 68 -14.61 13.06 -5.75
C ALA A 68 -14.67 14.31 -4.85
N PHE A 69 -13.63 14.57 -4.06
CA PHE A 69 -13.52 15.79 -3.25
C PHE A 69 -13.40 17.04 -4.13
N ALA A 70 -12.53 17.02 -5.14
CA ALA A 70 -12.40 18.12 -6.09
C ALA A 70 -13.72 18.45 -6.79
N GLN A 71 -14.49 17.42 -7.19
CA GLN A 71 -15.84 17.59 -7.73
C GLN A 71 -16.83 18.20 -6.72
N ARG A 72 -16.76 17.83 -5.44
CA ARG A 72 -17.62 18.39 -4.36
C ARG A 72 -17.25 19.83 -3.99
N VAL A 73 -15.96 20.16 -4.03
CA VAL A 73 -15.47 21.53 -3.84
C VAL A 73 -15.90 22.40 -5.01
N SER A 74 -15.74 21.91 -6.25
CA SER A 74 -16.15 22.56 -7.50
C SER A 74 -15.62 24.00 -7.66
N ILE A 75 -14.44 24.29 -7.10
CA ILE A 75 -13.77 25.58 -7.18
C ILE A 75 -12.31 25.32 -7.51
N ALA A 76 -11.78 25.92 -8.58
CA ALA A 76 -10.40 25.73 -9.01
C ALA A 76 -9.37 26.27 -7.99
N HIS A 77 -9.65 27.45 -7.44
CA HIS A 77 -8.79 28.14 -6.48
C HIS A 77 -9.62 28.67 -5.29
N PRO A 78 -10.02 27.80 -4.35
CA PRO A 78 -10.78 28.25 -3.18
C PRO A 78 -9.88 29.09 -2.26
N THR A 79 -10.45 30.15 -1.69
CA THR A 79 -9.81 30.83 -0.56
C THR A 79 -9.74 29.88 0.64
N ILE A 80 -8.81 30.12 1.55
CA ILE A 80 -8.61 29.25 2.72
C ILE A 80 -9.90 29.01 3.52
N ASN A 81 -10.74 30.04 3.67
CA ASN A 81 -12.03 29.94 4.37
C ASN A 81 -12.99 28.99 3.63
N LYS A 82 -13.14 29.17 2.31
CA LYS A 82 -14.00 28.31 1.49
C LYS A 82 -13.53 26.86 1.51
N LEU A 83 -12.21 26.64 1.44
CA LEU A 83 -11.64 25.30 1.54
C LEU A 83 -11.91 24.68 2.91
N THR A 84 -11.72 25.45 3.99
CA THR A 84 -11.96 25.01 5.36
C THR A 84 -13.42 24.60 5.56
N ASP A 85 -14.37 25.38 5.06
CA ASP A 85 -15.79 25.05 5.18
C ASP A 85 -16.17 23.78 4.40
N LYS A 86 -15.56 23.58 3.23
CA LYS A 86 -15.72 22.33 2.45
C LYS A 86 -15.13 21.13 3.19
N ILE A 87 -13.94 21.27 3.79
CA ILE A 87 -13.32 20.21 4.57
C ILE A 87 -14.19 19.84 5.78
N ARG A 88 -14.68 20.82 6.54
CA ARG A 88 -15.58 20.59 7.69
C ARG A 88 -16.84 19.83 7.26
N THR A 89 -17.46 20.28 6.17
CA THR A 89 -18.68 19.63 5.64
C THR A 89 -18.42 18.18 5.26
N GLU A 90 -17.28 17.89 4.63
CA GLU A 90 -16.94 16.51 4.25
C GLU A 90 -16.58 15.65 5.47
N GLN A 91 -15.87 16.20 6.45
CA GLN A 91 -15.59 15.50 7.69
C GLN A 91 -16.88 15.12 8.42
N SER A 92 -17.85 16.03 8.56
CA SER A 92 -19.12 15.73 9.20
C SER A 92 -19.88 14.60 8.50
N LYS A 93 -19.84 14.53 7.17
CA LYS A 93 -20.43 13.41 6.42
C LYS A 93 -19.71 12.10 6.72
N PHE A 94 -18.37 12.11 6.71
CA PHE A 94 -17.59 10.91 7.04
C PHE A 94 -17.86 10.41 8.45
N GLU A 95 -17.97 11.30 9.43
CA GLU A 95 -18.28 10.92 10.81
C GLU A 95 -19.66 10.26 10.93
N LEU A 96 -20.67 10.77 10.21
CA LEU A 96 -21.98 10.15 10.12
C LEU A 96 -21.91 8.77 9.46
N ASP A 97 -21.24 8.65 8.31
CA ASP A 97 -21.09 7.38 7.60
C ASP A 97 -20.38 6.34 8.47
N ILE A 98 -19.32 6.73 9.18
CA ILE A 98 -18.60 5.87 10.13
C ILE A 98 -19.52 5.45 11.28
N ALA A 99 -20.33 6.36 11.82
CA ALA A 99 -21.29 6.03 12.87
C ALA A 99 -22.34 5.01 12.39
N LEU A 100 -22.88 5.17 11.18
CA LEU A 100 -23.81 4.22 10.57
C LEU A 100 -23.17 2.84 10.37
N ILE A 101 -21.96 2.80 9.82
CA ILE A 101 -21.20 1.56 9.63
C ILE A 101 -20.97 0.85 10.96
N ARG A 102 -20.63 1.59 12.02
CA ARG A 102 -20.47 1.04 13.38
C ARG A 102 -21.77 0.45 13.93
N LEU A 103 -22.93 0.99 13.54
CA LEU A 103 -24.25 0.44 13.86
C LEU A 103 -24.65 -0.73 12.95
N GLY A 104 -23.79 -1.15 12.02
CA GLY A 104 -24.08 -2.19 11.04
C GLY A 104 -25.00 -1.73 9.90
N GLN A 105 -25.28 -0.43 9.82
CA GLN A 105 -26.06 0.17 8.74
C GLN A 105 -25.13 0.55 7.59
N GLN A 106 -25.61 0.43 6.36
CA GLN A 106 -24.85 0.83 5.18
C GLN A 106 -25.16 2.30 4.85
N PRO A 107 -24.15 3.12 4.52
CA PRO A 107 -24.40 4.48 4.03
C PRO A 107 -25.15 4.41 2.70
N GLU A 108 -26.13 5.31 2.54
CA GLU A 108 -27.03 5.32 1.38
C GLU A 108 -26.26 5.51 0.07
N ALA A 109 -26.24 4.47 -0.77
CA ALA A 109 -25.64 4.55 -2.09
C ALA A 109 -26.50 5.43 -3.02
N LYS A 110 -25.91 6.46 -3.64
CA LYS A 110 -26.62 7.23 -4.67
C LYS A 110 -26.96 6.33 -5.85
N LYS A 111 -28.26 6.17 -6.13
CA LYS A 111 -28.76 5.51 -7.34
C LYS A 111 -28.40 6.37 -8.56
N ASN A 112 -27.42 5.93 -9.34
CA ASN A 112 -27.18 6.52 -10.65
C ASN A 112 -28.29 6.04 -11.61
N ASN A 113 -29.06 6.97 -12.18
CA ASN A 113 -30.05 6.70 -13.22
C ASN A 113 -29.37 6.36 -14.57
N LEU A 114 -28.57 5.30 -14.62
CA LEU A 114 -27.78 4.91 -15.81
C LEU A 114 -28.61 4.22 -16.92
N SER A 115 -29.94 4.16 -16.83
CA SER A 115 -30.79 3.45 -17.80
C SER A 115 -31.33 4.30 -18.95
N LYS A 116 -30.95 5.57 -19.12
CA LYS A 116 -31.62 6.47 -20.08
C LYS A 116 -30.89 6.86 -21.36
N ASN A 117 -29.69 6.36 -21.68
CA ASN A 117 -29.10 6.61 -23.01
C ASN A 117 -28.00 5.59 -23.40
N ARG A 118 -28.40 4.39 -23.83
CA ARG A 118 -27.64 3.64 -24.84
C ARG A 118 -28.47 3.69 -26.13
N ARG A 119 -28.13 4.63 -27.01
CA ARG A 119 -28.47 4.60 -28.42
C ARG A 119 -27.18 4.37 -29.20
#